data_AF-A0A1H4BN86-F1
#
_entry.id   AF-A0A1H4BN86-F1
#
_cell.length_a   1.000
_cell.length_b   1.000
_cell.length_c   1.000
_cell.angle_alpha   90.00
_cell.angle_beta   90.00
_cell.angle_gamma   90.00
#
_symmetry.space_group_name_H-M   'P 1'
#
loop_
_entity.id
_entity.type
_entity.pdbx_description
1 polymer ?
#
loop_
_entity_poly.entity_id
_entity_poly.type
_entity_poly.pdbx_seq_one_letter_code
_entity_poly.pdbx_strand_id
1 'polypeptide(L)'
;MVSKDELIIMRAIALCFKPFLKVEEALIYTNLGRTQFSRRCEEFGIAKNSSGYFKREELHVMMSGEPSPLIAAAAKLNIKKIR
;
A
#
# COMPACT_ATOMS: atom_id res chain seq x y z
N MET A 1 11.09 11.36 19.82
CA MET A 1 9.84 11.64 19.07
C MET A 1 10.23 12.43 17.84
N VAL A 2 9.75 12.03 16.65
CA VAL A 2 9.96 12.79 15.41
C VAL A 2 9.19 14.10 15.52
N SER A 3 9.81 15.22 15.15
CA SER A 3 9.13 16.52 15.17
C SER A 3 8.05 16.60 14.09
N LYS A 4 7.08 17.52 14.24
CA LYS A 4 6.02 17.70 13.23
C LYS A 4 6.61 18.07 11.86
N ASP A 5 7.67 18.88 11.84
CA ASP A 5 8.32 19.33 10.61
C ASP A 5 9.08 18.20 9.93
N GLU A 6 9.78 17.35 10.68
CA GLU A 6 10.41 16.14 10.16
C GLU A 6 9.38 15.19 9.54
N LEU A 7 8.20 15.05 10.16
CA LEU A 7 7.12 14.22 9.61
C LEU A 7 6.58 14.78 8.29
N ILE A 8 6.46 16.11 8.17
CA ILE A 8 6.06 16.78 6.93
C ILE A 8 7.11 16.56 5.83
N ILE A 9 8.39 16.72 6.16
CA ILE A 9 9.51 16.51 5.22
C ILE A 9 9.55 15.04 4.76
N MET A 10 9.46 14.09 5.69
CA MET A 10 9.41 12.65 5.36
C MET A 10 8.22 12.32 4.46
N ARG A 11 7.05 12.92 4.72
CA ARG A 11 5.87 12.75 3.90
C ARG A 11 6.07 13.31 2.48
N ALA A 12 6.64 14.51 2.34
CA ALA A 12 6.96 15.09 1.04
C ALA A 12 7.93 14.22 0.24
N ILE A 13 8.97 13.69 0.89
CA ILE A 13 9.95 12.80 0.25
C ILE A 13 9.32 11.47 -0.18
N ALA A 14 8.51 10.85 0.69
CA ALA A 14 7.82 9.59 0.40
C ALA A 14 6.80 9.72 -0.74
N LEU A 15 6.10 10.86 -0.84
CA LEU A 15 5.14 11.13 -1.91
C LEU A 15 5.83 11.36 -3.26
N CYS A 16 6.91 12.15 -3.27
CA CYS A 16 7.42 12.73 -4.52
C CYS A 16 8.62 12.01 -5.12
N PHE A 17 9.48 11.34 -4.34
CA PHE A 17 10.83 10.99 -4.83
C PHE A 17 11.24 9.52 -4.69
N LYS A 18 10.77 8.79 -3.67
CA LYS A 18 11.30 7.45 -3.37
C LYS A 18 10.52 6.33 -4.08
N PRO A 19 11.15 5.50 -4.93
CA PRO A 19 10.49 4.33 -5.52
C PRO A 19 10.28 3.20 -4.50
N PHE A 20 11.08 3.15 -3.44
CA PHE A 20 10.99 2.15 -2.37
C PHE A 20 10.88 2.84 -1.00
N LEU A 21 9.89 2.41 -0.23
CA LEU A 21 9.54 3.01 1.06
C LEU A 21 9.81 2.02 2.20
N LYS A 22 10.41 2.49 3.29
CA LYS A 22 10.45 1.76 4.56
C LYS A 22 9.04 1.64 5.13
N VAL A 23 8.86 0.76 6.11
CA VAL A 23 7.57 0.57 6.80
C VAL A 23 6.97 1.90 7.25
N GLU A 24 7.75 2.73 7.95
CA GLU A 24 7.23 3.99 8.49
C GLU A 24 6.91 5.02 7.38
N GLU A 25 7.69 5.02 6.29
CA GLU A 25 7.43 5.88 5.13
C GLU A 25 6.18 5.42 4.36
N ALA A 26 5.94 4.11 4.27
CA ALA A 26 4.75 3.54 3.64
C ALA A 26 3.48 3.85 4.44
N LEU A 27 3.56 3.81 5.77
CA LEU A 27 2.45 4.22 6.65
C LEU A 27 2.13 5.71 6.50
N ILE A 28 3.16 6.56 6.42
CA ILE A 28 2.99 8.00 6.15
C ILE A 28 2.39 8.24 4.75
N TYR A 29 2.87 7.52 3.74
CA TYR A 29 2.40 7.64 2.35
C TYR A 29 0.92 7.27 2.22
N THR A 30 0.51 6.16 2.84
CA THR A 30 -0.86 5.63 2.75
C THR A 30 -1.82 6.27 3.74
N ASN A 31 -1.30 6.92 4.79
CA ASN A 31 -2.08 7.47 5.91
C ASN A 31 -2.98 6.41 6.58
N LEU A 32 -2.51 5.15 6.63
CA LEU A 32 -3.21 4.03 7.25
C LEU A 32 -2.57 3.66 8.60
N GLY A 33 -3.39 3.16 9.52
CA GLY A 33 -2.88 2.51 10.74
C GLY A 33 -2.21 1.17 10.41
N ARG A 34 -1.28 0.71 11.26
CA ARG A 34 -0.49 -0.52 11.03
C ARG A 34 -1.32 -1.76 10.69
N THR A 35 -2.38 -2.02 11.44
CA THR A 35 -3.25 -3.19 11.22
C THR A 35 -4.01 -3.10 9.90
N GLN A 36 -4.54 -1.90 9.57
CA GLN A 36 -5.24 -1.67 8.30
C GLN A 36 -4.28 -1.78 7.11
N PHE A 37 -3.08 -1.24 7.26
CA PHE A 37 -2.02 -1.32 6.26
C PHE A 37 -1.63 -2.77 5.97
N SER A 38 -1.38 -3.60 7.00
CA SER A 38 -1.04 -5.01 6.83
C SER A 38 -2.13 -5.77 6.09
N ARG A 39 -3.38 -5.62 6.53
CA ARG A 39 -4.52 -6.27 5.89
C ARG A 39 -4.69 -5.88 4.44
N ARG A 40 -4.57 -4.59 4.11
CA ARG A 40 -4.63 -4.13 2.71
C ARG A 40 -3.46 -4.64 1.87
N CYS A 41 -2.25 -4.70 2.44
CA CYS A 41 -1.12 -5.28 1.73
C CYS A 41 -1.38 -6.76 1.39
N GLU A 42 -1.93 -7.53 2.32
CA GLU A 42 -2.35 -8.92 2.07
C GLU A 42 -3.42 -9.01 0.97
N GLU A 43 -4.45 -8.17 1.05
CA GLU A 43 -5.55 -8.14 0.06
C GLU A 43 -5.07 -7.79 -1.36
N PHE A 44 -4.04 -6.95 -1.48
CA PHE A 44 -3.44 -6.53 -2.75
C PHE A 44 -2.21 -7.35 -3.16
N GLY A 45 -1.78 -8.32 -2.35
CA GLY A 45 -0.59 -9.14 -2.61
C GLY A 45 0.73 -8.36 -2.56
N ILE A 46 0.79 -7.28 -1.79
CA ILE A 46 1.96 -6.41 -1.67
C ILE A 46 2.92 -6.97 -0.61
N ALA A 47 4.16 -7.19 -1.00
CA ALA A 47 5.22 -7.71 -0.14
C ALA A 47 6.44 -6.81 -0.13
N LYS A 48 7.29 -6.98 0.89
CA LYS A 48 8.59 -6.31 0.94
C LYS A 48 9.56 -6.99 -0.02
N ASN A 49 10.48 -6.21 -0.58
CA ASN A 49 11.64 -6.76 -1.28
C ASN A 49 12.64 -7.42 -0.30
N SER A 50 13.71 -8.01 -0.83
CA SER A 50 14.76 -8.67 -0.04
C SER A 50 15.44 -7.76 0.99
N SER A 51 15.40 -6.45 0.79
CA SER A 51 15.95 -5.45 1.71
C SER A 51 14.93 -4.88 2.69
N GLY A 52 13.67 -5.35 2.67
CA GLY A 52 12.64 -4.96 3.62
C GLY A 52 11.82 -3.72 3.26
N TYR A 53 11.84 -3.27 2.00
CA TYR A 53 11.13 -2.07 1.53
C TYR A 53 9.91 -2.43 0.67
N PHE A 54 8.91 -1.55 0.68
CA PHE A 54 7.72 -1.62 -0.18
C PHE A 54 7.93 -0.82 -1.46
N LYS A 55 7.43 -1.32 -2.59
CA LYS A 55 7.45 -0.58 -3.85
C LYS A 55 6.33 0.45 -3.86
N ARG A 56 6.66 1.72 -4.10
CA ARG A 56 5.71 2.84 -4.03
C ARG A 56 4.58 2.68 -5.06
N GLU A 57 4.90 2.19 -6.25
CA GLU A 57 3.90 1.99 -7.31
C GLU A 57 2.81 0.98 -6.89
N GLU A 58 3.17 -0.06 -6.16
CA GLU A 58 2.21 -1.04 -5.64
C GLU A 58 1.31 -0.42 -4.56
N LEU A 59 1.91 0.37 -3.66
CA LEU A 59 1.15 1.14 -2.67
C LEU A 59 0.24 2.19 -3.32
N HIS A 60 0.66 2.78 -4.44
CA HIS A 60 -0.17 3.72 -5.19
C HIS A 60 -1.41 3.02 -5.78
N VAL A 61 -1.22 1.83 -6.37
CA VAL A 61 -2.33 1.00 -6.87
C VAL A 61 -3.29 0.62 -5.73
N MET A 62 -2.75 0.23 -4.57
CA MET A 62 -3.57 -0.05 -3.38
C MET A 62 -4.42 1.15 -2.92
N MET A 63 -3.93 2.37 -3.13
CA MET A 63 -4.62 3.60 -2.73
C MET A 63 -5.49 4.21 -3.84
N SER A 64 -5.52 3.60 -5.04
CA SER A 64 -6.26 4.12 -6.20
C SER A 64 -7.79 4.06 -6.08
N GLY A 65 -8.32 3.28 -5.13
CA GLY A 65 -9.76 3.04 -4.96
C GLY A 65 -10.31 1.88 -5.81
N GLU A 66 -9.49 1.31 -6.68
CA GLU A 66 -9.82 0.09 -7.43
C GLU A 66 -9.96 -1.13 -6.49
N PRO A 67 -10.82 -2.11 -6.84
CA PRO A 67 -10.96 -3.34 -6.06
C PRO A 67 -9.64 -4.13 -6.05
N SER A 68 -9.36 -4.79 -4.93
CA SER A 68 -8.15 -5.62 -4.84
C SER A 68 -8.18 -6.76 -5.87
N PRO A 69 -7.01 -7.24 -6.33
CA PRO A 69 -6.94 -8.35 -7.28
C PRO A 69 -7.70 -9.59 -6.80
N LEU A 70 -7.69 -9.87 -5.49
CA LEU A 70 -8.44 -10.96 -4.88
C LEU A 70 -9.96 -10.77 -5.02
N ILE A 71 -10.47 -9.57 -4.74
CA ILE A 71 -11.89 -9.26 -4.89
C ILE A 71 -12.30 -9.31 -6.37
N ALA A 72 -11.47 -8.75 -7.26
CA ALA A 72 -11.70 -8.79 -8.70
C ALA A 72 -11.73 -10.22 -9.25
N ALA A 73 -10.85 -11.10 -8.76
CA ALA A 73 -10.83 -12.52 -9.12
C ALA A 73 -12.07 -13.26 -8.58
N ALA A 74 -12.46 -13.02 -7.34
CA ALA A 74 -13.67 -13.60 -6.74
C ALA A 74 -14.95 -13.21 -7.51
N ALA A 75 -15.06 -11.95 -7.93
CA ALA A 75 -16.18 -11.49 -8.75
C ALA A 75 -16.28 -12.23 -10.09
N LYS A 76 -15.14 -12.46 -10.76
CA LYS A 76 -15.09 -13.23 -12.02
C LYS A 76 -15.52 -14.69 -11.85
N LEU A 77 -15.20 -15.31 -10.70
CA LEU A 77 -15.57 -16.69 -10.41
C LEU A 77 -17.08 -16.85 -10.18
N ASN A 78 -17.72 -15.91 -9.48
CA ASN A 78 -19.15 -15.95 -9.22
C ASN A 78 -19.99 -15.81 -10.50
N ILE A 79 -19.54 -15.00 -11.47
CA ILE A 79 -20.22 -14.86 -12.77
C ILE A 79 -20.21 -16.20 -13.55
N LYS A 80 -19.15 -17.00 -13.42
CA LYS A 80 -19.06 -18.31 -14.10
C LYS A 80 -19.94 -19.40 -13.49
N LYS A 81 -20.29 -19.30 -12.20
CA LYS A 81 -21.17 -20.28 -11.53
C LYS A 81 -22.66 -20.10 -11.83
N ILE A 82 -23.06 -18.93 -12.34
CA ILE A 82 -24.47 -18.57 -12.61
C ILE A 82 -24.81 -18.71 -14.11
N ARG A 83 -23.87 -19.17 -14.94
CA ARG A 83 -24.09 -19.50 -16.35
C ARG A 83 -24.07 -20.99 -16.60
#